data_AF-A0A3M9YRD6-F1
#
_entry.id   AF-A0A3M9YRD6-F1
#
_cell.length_a   1.000
_cell.length_b   1.000
_cell.length_c   1.000
_cell.angle_alpha   90.00
_cell.angle_beta   90.00
_cell.angle_gamma   90.00
#
_symmetry.space_group_name_H-M   'P 1'
#
loop_
_entity.id
_entity.type
_entity.pdbx_description
1 polymer ?
#
loop_
_entity_poly.entity_id
_entity_poly.type
_entity_poly.pdbx_seq_one_letter_code
_entity_poly.pdbx_strand_id
1 'polypeptide(L)'
;MTDLFEAAAQRRPPAQLAARALSILIDNGTVITRATMNQAMASAFGGSDATGRWTQRESFEVLEHALALSLAGRRAAAFSPGDLDKAMAIAAQLPTQTVRSED
;
A
#
# COMPACT_ATOMS: atom_id res chain seq x y z
N MET A 1 0.72 -8.08 -29.03
CA MET A 1 0.81 -9.01 -27.90
C MET A 1 1.83 -8.40 -26.95
N THR A 2 1.38 -7.65 -25.95
CA THR A 2 2.29 -7.01 -24.99
C THR A 2 2.89 -8.09 -24.11
N ASP A 3 4.21 -8.09 -23.97
CA ASP A 3 4.93 -9.04 -23.14
C ASP A 3 4.57 -8.85 -21.65
N LEU A 4 4.50 -9.94 -20.88
CA LEU A 4 4.14 -9.91 -19.45
C LEU A 4 5.06 -8.98 -18.65
N PHE A 5 6.36 -8.96 -18.95
CA PHE A 5 7.33 -8.12 -18.27
C PHE A 5 7.18 -6.64 -18.65
N GLU A 6 6.79 -6.36 -19.89
CA GLU A 6 6.50 -5.02 -20.36
C GLU A 6 5.25 -4.46 -19.68
N ALA A 7 4.19 -5.26 -19.59
CA ALA A 7 2.98 -4.90 -18.84
C ALA A 7 3.28 -4.65 -17.35
N ALA A 8 4.09 -5.51 -16.72
CA ALA A 8 4.53 -5.31 -15.33
C ALA A 8 5.38 -4.05 -15.15
N ALA A 9 6.26 -3.74 -16.11
CA ALA A 9 7.07 -2.53 -16.08
C ALA A 9 6.22 -1.25 -16.18
N GLN A 10 5.16 -1.26 -16.99
CA GLN A 10 4.23 -0.14 -17.13
C GLN A 10 3.40 0.11 -15.86
N ARG A 11 3.12 -0.94 -15.07
CA ARG A 11 2.39 -0.82 -13.79
C ARG A 11 3.26 -0.38 -12.61
N ARG A 12 4.59 -0.48 -12.73
CA ARG A 12 5.52 -0.16 -11.64
C ARG A 12 5.51 1.32 -11.24
N PRO A 13 5.56 2.31 -12.16
CA PRO A 13 5.50 3.72 -11.79
C PRO A 13 4.24 4.12 -11.01
N PRO A 14 3.00 3.80 -11.44
CA PRO A 14 1.81 4.19 -10.68
C PRO A 14 1.72 3.46 -9.33
N ALA A 15 2.12 2.19 -9.25
CA ALA A 15 2.20 1.48 -7.98
C ALA A 15 3.15 2.17 -6.97
N GLN A 16 4.32 2.64 -7.43
CA GLN A 16 5.27 3.37 -6.59
C GLN A 16 4.72 4.74 -6.13
N LEU A 17 4.01 5.46 -6.99
CA LEU A 17 3.37 6.73 -6.63
C LEU A 17 2.30 6.53 -5.56
N ALA A 18 1.41 5.54 -5.74
CA ALA A 18 0.40 5.19 -4.75
C ALA A 18 1.02 4.75 -3.42
N ALA A 19 2.07 3.92 -3.46
CA ALA A 19 2.76 3.47 -2.25
C ALA A 19 3.40 4.62 -1.47
N ARG A 20 4.03 5.58 -2.16
CA ARG A 20 4.58 6.79 -1.52
C ARG A 20 3.50 7.68 -0.92
N ALA A 21 2.36 7.83 -1.58
CA ALA A 21 1.24 8.60 -1.04
C ALA A 21 0.69 7.95 0.24
N LEU A 22 0.52 6.62 0.24
CA LEU A 22 0.07 5.88 1.41
C LEU A 22 1.11 5.87 2.54
N SER A 23 2.42 5.82 2.24
CA SER A 23 3.45 5.82 3.28
C SER A 23 3.44 7.11 4.09
N ILE A 24 3.19 8.25 3.45
CA ILE A 24 3.03 9.55 4.13
C ILE A 24 1.84 9.51 5.10
N LEU A 25 0.72 8.90 4.71
CA LEU A 25 -0.45 8.78 5.57
C LEU A 25 -0.17 7.88 6.79
N ILE A 26 0.52 6.76 6.57
CA ILE A 26 0.97 5.86 7.65
C ILE A 26 1.91 6.62 8.61
N ASP A 27 2.85 7.39 8.06
CA ASP A 27 3.80 8.17 8.87
C ASP A 27 3.13 9.25 9.72
N ASN A 28 2.00 9.78 9.24
CA ASN A 28 1.17 10.73 9.97
C ASN A 28 0.18 10.08 10.96
N GLY A 29 0.19 8.76 11.10
CA GLY A 29 -0.70 8.02 12.00
C GLY A 29 -2.15 7.93 11.50
N THR A 30 -2.38 8.09 10.20
CA THR A 30 -3.73 8.05 9.61
C THR A 30 -4.23 6.61 9.53
N VAL A 31 -5.46 6.36 10.00
CA VAL A 31 -6.13 5.07 9.79
C VAL A 31 -6.38 4.86 8.30
N ILE A 32 -5.80 3.80 7.74
CA ILE A 32 -5.92 3.47 6.32
C ILE A 32 -7.20 2.67 6.13
N THR A 33 -8.13 3.23 5.35
CA THR A 33 -9.37 2.53 4.98
C THR A 33 -9.29 2.04 3.54
N ARG A 34 -10.23 1.17 3.15
CA ARG A 34 -10.39 0.77 1.74
C ARG A 34 -10.62 1.97 0.82
N ALA A 35 -11.38 2.98 1.28
CA ALA A 35 -11.60 4.20 0.51
C ALA A 35 -10.29 4.97 0.29
N THR A 36 -9.44 5.06 1.33
CA THR A 36 -8.11 5.66 1.26
C THR A 36 -7.24 4.96 0.22
N MET A 37 -7.22 3.63 0.23
CA MET A 37 -6.47 2.83 -0.75
C MET A 37 -6.99 3.05 -2.17
N ASN A 38 -8.31 2.96 -2.37
CA ASN A 38 -8.93 3.14 -3.69
C ASN A 38 -8.67 4.53 -4.26
N GLN A 39 -8.68 5.57 -3.42
CA GLN A 39 -8.37 6.93 -3.85
C GLN A 39 -6.91 7.07 -4.29
N ALA A 40 -5.96 6.51 -3.53
CA ALA A 40 -4.55 6.53 -3.87
C ALA A 40 -4.28 5.78 -5.19
N MET A 41 -4.88 4.60 -5.35
CA MET A 41 -4.80 3.80 -6.57
C MET A 41 -5.42 4.54 -7.76
N ALA A 42 -6.62 5.11 -7.61
CA ALA A 42 -7.29 5.84 -8.69
C ALA A 42 -6.49 7.05 -9.17
N SER A 43 -5.89 7.78 -8.23
CA SER A 43 -5.05 8.95 -8.52
C SER A 43 -3.78 8.56 -9.29
N ALA A 44 -3.17 7.42 -8.95
CA ALA A 44 -1.92 6.99 -9.58
C ALA A 44 -2.14 6.25 -10.92
N PHE A 45 -3.15 5.40 -11.00
CA PHE A 45 -3.43 4.57 -12.19
C PHE A 45 -4.38 5.24 -13.20
N GLY A 46 -4.95 6.41 -12.88
CA GLY A 46 -5.83 7.15 -13.77
C GLY A 46 -7.21 6.51 -13.97
N GLY A 47 -7.72 5.81 -12.96
CA GLY A 47 -9.07 5.23 -12.96
C GLY A 47 -9.25 4.15 -11.89
N SER A 48 -10.44 3.54 -11.83
CA SER A 48 -10.81 2.59 -10.77
C SER A 48 -10.58 1.13 -11.15
N ASP A 49 -10.64 0.26 -10.15
CA ASP A 49 -10.74 -1.18 -10.31
C ASP A 49 -11.92 -1.63 -11.18
N ALA A 50 -13.08 -0.96 -11.06
CA ALA A 50 -14.25 -1.23 -11.89
C ALA A 50 -13.99 -1.03 -13.40
N THR A 51 -12.98 -0.23 -13.76
CA THR A 51 -12.54 -0.02 -15.16
C THR A 51 -11.34 -0.90 -15.56
N GLY A 52 -10.94 -1.84 -14.70
CA GLY A 52 -9.83 -2.76 -14.94
C GLY A 52 -8.44 -2.11 -14.85
N ARG A 53 -8.34 -0.88 -14.32
CA ARG A 53 -7.04 -0.17 -14.19
C ARG A 53 -6.11 -0.83 -13.17
N TRP A 54 -6.67 -1.51 -12.19
CA TRP A 54 -5.99 -2.29 -11.14
C TRP A 54 -7.02 -3.23 -10.50
N THR A 55 -6.55 -4.18 -9.72
CA THR A 55 -7.37 -5.13 -8.97
C THR A 55 -7.34 -4.78 -7.48
N GLN A 56 -8.36 -5.21 -6.73
CA GLN A 56 -8.35 -5.05 -5.28
C GLN A 56 -7.09 -5.67 -4.64
N ARG A 57 -6.59 -6.78 -5.19
CA ARG A 57 -5.33 -7.40 -4.75
C ARG A 57 -4.14 -6.46 -4.92
N GLU A 58 -3.98 -5.84 -6.09
CA GLU A 58 -2.90 -4.86 -6.34
C GLU A 58 -2.93 -3.70 -5.34
N SER A 59 -4.11 -3.27 -4.88
CA SER A 59 -4.21 -2.22 -3.86
C SER A 59 -3.59 -2.63 -2.51
N PHE A 60 -3.70 -3.91 -2.13
CA PHE A 60 -3.09 -4.44 -0.91
C PHE A 60 -1.57 -4.64 -1.07
N GLU A 61 -1.12 -5.11 -2.23
CA GLU A 61 0.32 -5.21 -2.55
C GLU A 61 1.00 -3.82 -2.51
N VAL A 62 0.30 -2.78 -2.99
CA VAL A 62 0.75 -1.38 -2.88
C VAL A 62 0.77 -0.90 -1.42
N LEU A 63 -0.19 -1.30 -0.59
CA LEU A 63 -0.21 -0.97 0.85
C LEU A 63 0.97 -1.63 1.59
N GLU A 64 1.30 -2.89 1.28
CA GLU A 64 2.49 -3.56 1.82
C GLU A 64 3.78 -2.82 1.42
N HIS A 65 3.86 -2.36 0.17
CA HIS A 65 4.98 -1.54 -0.30
C HIS A 65 5.06 -0.21 0.46
N ALA A 66 3.92 0.45 0.71
CA ALA A 66 3.85 1.68 1.49
C ALA A 66 4.36 1.48 2.93
N LEU A 67 3.96 0.37 3.57
CA LEU A 67 4.46 -0.01 4.89
C LEU A 67 5.97 -0.26 4.86
N ALA A 68 6.48 -0.97 3.86
CA ALA A 68 7.91 -1.19 3.71
C ALA A 68 8.70 0.13 3.57
N LEU A 69 8.20 1.09 2.78
CA LEU A 69 8.81 2.42 2.66
C LEU A 69 8.82 3.18 4.00
N SER A 70 7.68 3.16 4.68
CA SER A 70 7.49 3.78 6.00
C SER A 70 8.46 3.20 7.04
N LEU A 71 8.67 1.88 7.04
CA LEU A 71 9.60 1.21 7.97
C LEU A 71 11.08 1.37 7.56
N ALA A 72 11.39 1.36 6.27
CA ALA A 72 12.75 1.53 5.77
C ALA A 72 13.35 2.90 6.16
N GLY A 73 12.51 3.95 6.22
CA GLY A 73 12.91 5.27 6.71
C GLY A 73 13.22 5.32 8.22
N ARG A 74 12.82 4.30 9.00
CA ARG A 74 12.96 4.25 10.47
C ARG A 74 14.02 3.28 10.97
N ARG A 75 14.88 2.76 10.09
CA ARG A 75 15.82 1.68 10.43
C ARG A 75 16.86 2.14 11.46
N ALA A 76 16.55 1.95 12.74
CA ALA A 76 17.49 2.10 13.85
C ALA A 76 18.39 0.86 13.96
N ALA A 77 19.62 1.06 14.45
CA ALA A 77 20.59 -0.03 14.63
C ALA A 77 20.19 -1.02 15.75
N ALA A 78 19.28 -0.63 16.65
CA ALA A 78 18.78 -1.45 17.74
C ALA A 78 17.28 -1.22 17.94
N PHE A 79 16.53 -2.31 18.13
CA PHE A 79 15.10 -2.29 18.46
C PHE A 79 14.94 -2.07 19.97
N SER A 80 14.11 -1.10 20.37
CA SER A 80 13.79 -0.81 21.77
C SER A 80 12.35 -1.24 22.11
N PRO A 81 12.00 -1.43 23.39
CA PRO A 81 10.61 -1.73 23.78
C PRO A 81 9.59 -0.69 23.26
N GLY A 82 9.96 0.60 23.21
CA GLY A 82 9.09 1.65 22.66
C GLY A 82 8.87 1.55 21.15
N ASP A 83 9.64 0.74 20.44
CA ASP A 83 9.40 0.45 19.02
C ASP A 83 8.32 -0.62 18.82
N LEU A 84 8.07 -1.47 19.83
CA LEU A 84 6.95 -2.40 19.83
C LEU A 84 5.61 -1.65 19.88
N ASP A 85 5.48 -0.67 20.78
CA ASP A 85 4.25 0.13 20.88
C ASP A 85 3.96 0.91 19.59
N LYS A 86 5.00 1.46 18.95
CA LYS A 86 4.88 2.12 17.64
C LYS A 86 4.46 1.12 16.56
N ALA A 87 5.05 -0.07 16.54
CA ALA A 87 4.69 -1.11 15.58
C ALA A 87 3.22 -1.57 15.76
N MET A 88 2.77 -1.74 17.00
CA MET A 88 1.38 -2.05 17.32
C MET A 88 0.42 -0.92 16.90
N ALA A 89 0.80 0.33 17.13
CA ALA A 89 0.02 1.49 16.71
C ALA A 89 -0.13 1.56 15.18
N ILE A 90 0.94 1.29 14.43
CA ILE A 90 0.88 1.19 12.96
C ILE A 90 -0.02 0.02 12.55
N ALA A 91 0.16 -1.17 13.14
CA ALA A 91 -0.64 -2.33 12.80
C ALA A 91 -2.15 -2.09 13.02
N ALA A 92 -2.53 -1.37 14.08
CA ALA A 92 -3.91 -1.00 14.36
C ALA A 92 -4.52 0.02 13.37
N GLN A 93 -3.69 0.76 12.62
CA GLN A 93 -4.13 1.70 11.59
C GLN A 93 -4.40 1.03 10.24
N LEU A 94 -3.89 -0.19 10.03
CA LEU A 94 -4.00 -0.86 8.75
C LEU A 94 -5.29 -1.68 8.65
N PRO A 95 -5.91 -1.72 7.47
CA PRO A 95 -7.06 -2.60 7.25
C PRO A 95 -6.60 -4.05 7.33
N THR A 96 -7.42 -4.91 7.93
CA THR A 96 -7.19 -6.36 7.86
C THR A 96 -7.36 -6.81 6.42
N GLN A 97 -6.38 -7.55 5.89
CA GLN A 97 -6.51 -8.20 4.58
C GLN A 97 -7.47 -9.39 4.69
N THR A 98 -8.76 -9.13 4.80
CA THR A 98 -9.77 -10.17 4.66
C THR A 98 -10.05 -10.36 3.19
N VAL A 99 -9.30 -11.24 2.54
CA VAL A 99 -9.77 -11.82 1.28
C VAL A 99 -10.98 -12.67 1.66
N ARG A 100 -12.18 -12.29 1.19
CA ARG A 100 -13.26 -13.27 1.11
C ARG A 100 -12.85 -14.23 0.01
N SER A 101 -12.53 -15.46 0.38
CA SER A 101 -12.58 -16.58 -0.55
C SER A 101 -14.04 -16.73 -0.95
N GLU A 102 -14.47 -16.03 -1.98
CA GLU A 102 -15.75 -16.30 -2.63
C GLU A 102 -15.47 -17.07 -3.92
N ASP A 103 -16.20 -18.18 -4.04
CA ASP A 103 -16.01 -19.35 -4.92
C ASP A 103 -15.93 -19.05 -6.43
#